data_AF-K9GI36-F1
#
_entry.id   AF-K9GI36-F1
#
_cell.length_a   1.000
_cell.length_b   1.000
_cell.length_c   1.000
_cell.angle_alpha   90.00
_cell.angle_beta   90.00
_cell.angle_gamma   90.00
#
_symmetry.space_group_name_H-M   'P 1'
#
loop_
_entity.id
_entity.type
_entity.pdbx_description
1 polymer ?
#
loop_
_entity_poly.entity_id
_entity_poly.type
_entity_poly.pdbx_seq_one_letter_code
_entity_poly.pdbx_strand_id
1 'polypeptide(L)'
;MSDPVDYKALFLKAEEERRQEKTLREQAEEERRQAEQREKQEQERNRQTTFEEFIQHFYHWQDSTTYWQVLPTTAGTLDGLRYQATGNLQLGFHYLKPWGKVAPRLFAPVIELEGLGHRFARRPLSSEKDLESYECFAVEDHVHDIIAALCQIPEAREEFQLGNGDWFDSHANALKENPPDEPRPDKQPAYPDQFGIHRIDGNAKALLTTVEYKPPHKLSNENIRAGLRLMNFYHEIVESETVPTDGPDKLKYNAARLAGSAIVQEYHVMIQEGLEYSYLTTGLGIVLLRVPDDCSTLYYSFCEPNLDIENGSEGPRTAIERVLCLCLMSFRSACRDQTWRNAARSQLPIWETSFSHMRSQIPPGELRQKPPGSDYSSPECTSSEMMSS
;
A
#
# COMPACT_ATOMS: atom_id res chain seq x y z
N MET A 1 58.03 -59.85 -40.12
CA MET A 1 58.56 -59.04 -39.00
C MET A 1 57.34 -58.48 -38.30
N SER A 2 56.99 -59.03 -37.12
CA SER A 2 55.89 -58.51 -36.31
C SER A 2 56.45 -57.37 -35.48
N ASP A 3 55.93 -56.16 -35.64
CA ASP A 3 56.31 -55.03 -34.79
C ASP A 3 56.03 -55.41 -33.32
N PRO A 4 57.00 -55.21 -32.40
CA PRO A 4 56.76 -55.46 -30.99
C PRO A 4 55.73 -54.46 -30.47
N VAL A 5 54.58 -54.98 -30.03
CA VAL A 5 53.51 -54.17 -29.43
C VAL A 5 54.07 -53.42 -28.24
N ASP A 6 54.03 -52.08 -28.29
CA ASP A 6 54.47 -51.23 -27.19
C ASP A 6 53.41 -51.21 -26.09
N TYR A 7 53.50 -52.19 -25.20
CA TYR A 7 52.62 -52.32 -24.02
C TYR A 7 52.68 -51.10 -23.09
N LYS A 8 53.78 -50.35 -23.09
CA LYS A 8 53.92 -49.14 -22.26
C LYS A 8 53.11 -47.99 -22.85
N ALA A 9 53.13 -47.81 -24.18
CA ALA A 9 52.29 -46.85 -24.86
C ALA A 9 50.79 -47.18 -24.71
N LEU A 10 50.42 -48.46 -24.82
CA LEU A 10 49.04 -48.91 -24.59
C LEU A 10 48.56 -48.65 -23.16
N PHE A 11 49.42 -48.88 -22.16
CA PHE A 11 49.10 -48.62 -20.75
C PHE A 11 48.86 -47.13 -20.49
N LEU A 12 49.74 -46.25 -20.99
CA LEU A 12 49.60 -44.79 -20.85
C LEU A 12 48.33 -44.28 -21.52
N LYS A 13 48.02 -44.76 -22.73
CA LYS A 13 46.79 -44.42 -23.43
C LYS A 13 45.54 -44.82 -22.63
N ALA A 14 45.52 -46.03 -22.06
CA ALA A 14 44.42 -46.50 -21.24
C ALA A 14 44.29 -45.77 -19.88
N GLU A 15 45.37 -45.18 -19.37
CA GLU A 15 45.36 -44.35 -18.17
C GLU A 15 44.84 -42.93 -18.49
N GLU A 16 45.22 -42.39 -19.63
CA GLU A 16 44.74 -41.09 -20.14
C GLU A 16 43.26 -41.15 -20.50
N GLU A 17 42.80 -42.21 -21.17
CA GLU A 17 41.38 -42.46 -21.43
C GLU A 17 40.58 -42.58 -20.13
N ARG A 18 41.11 -43.26 -19.10
CA ARG A 18 40.48 -43.34 -17.78
C ARG A 18 40.41 -41.99 -17.07
N ARG A 19 41.46 -41.15 -17.20
CA ARG A 19 41.43 -39.78 -16.65
C ARG A 19 40.41 -38.92 -17.39
N GLN A 20 40.36 -38.99 -18.72
CA GLN A 20 39.38 -38.25 -19.52
C GLN A 20 37.94 -38.69 -19.21
N GLU A 21 37.68 -40.00 -19.12
CA GLU A 21 36.36 -40.53 -18.76
C GLU A 21 35.95 -40.08 -17.35
N LYS A 22 36.89 -40.09 -16.39
CA LYS A 22 36.62 -39.59 -15.04
C LYS A 22 36.27 -38.10 -15.04
N THR A 23 37.02 -37.26 -15.76
CA THR A 23 36.72 -35.83 -15.88
C THR A 23 35.37 -35.58 -16.54
N LEU A 24 35.03 -36.33 -17.60
CA LEU A 24 33.73 -36.23 -18.27
C LEU A 24 32.58 -36.63 -17.35
N ARG A 25 32.76 -37.68 -16.53
CA ARG A 25 31.77 -38.09 -15.52
C ARG A 25 31.58 -37.02 -14.44
N GLU A 26 32.67 -36.44 -13.93
CA GLU A 26 32.63 -35.36 -12.95
C GLU A 26 31.92 -34.11 -13.51
N GLN A 27 32.21 -33.74 -14.77
CA GLN A 27 31.51 -32.64 -15.46
C GLN A 27 30.02 -32.94 -15.64
N ALA A 28 29.66 -34.15 -16.09
CA ALA A 28 28.27 -34.53 -16.29
C ALA A 28 27.47 -34.58 -14.96
N GLU A 29 28.11 -34.97 -13.86
CA GLU A 29 27.49 -34.96 -12.52
C GLU A 29 27.27 -33.53 -12.02
N GLU A 30 28.24 -32.63 -12.23
CA GLU A 30 28.09 -31.21 -11.89
C GLU A 30 27.00 -30.54 -12.73
N GLU A 31 26.95 -30.79 -14.04
CA GLU A 31 25.88 -30.29 -14.92
C GLU A 31 24.50 -30.78 -14.49
N ARG A 32 24.38 -32.05 -14.08
CA ARG A 32 23.13 -32.61 -13.54
C ARG A 32 22.72 -31.93 -12.24
N ARG A 33 23.65 -31.73 -11.30
CA ARG A 33 23.37 -31.03 -10.04
C ARG A 33 22.91 -29.59 -10.29
N GLN A 34 23.56 -28.89 -11.20
CA GLN A 34 23.16 -27.54 -11.60
C GLN A 34 21.78 -27.52 -12.28
N ALA A 35 21.49 -28.49 -13.14
CA ALA A 35 20.18 -28.62 -13.78
C ALA A 35 19.07 -28.87 -12.75
N GLU A 36 19.27 -29.81 -11.83
CA GLU A 36 18.32 -30.09 -10.73
C GLU A 36 18.12 -28.88 -9.81
N GLN A 37 19.19 -28.13 -9.53
CA GLN A 37 19.08 -26.92 -8.72
C GLN A 37 18.30 -25.81 -9.44
N ARG A 38 18.53 -25.60 -10.74
CA ARG A 38 17.76 -24.66 -11.55
C ARG A 38 16.28 -25.06 -11.63
N GLU A 39 15.99 -26.33 -11.86
CA GLU A 39 14.63 -26.84 -11.91
C GLU A 39 13.89 -26.63 -10.58
N LYS A 40 14.55 -26.92 -9.44
CA LYS A 40 13.99 -26.64 -8.11
C LYS A 40 13.72 -25.16 -7.89
N GLN A 41 14.64 -24.28 -8.28
CA GLN A 41 14.44 -22.83 -8.19
C GLN A 41 13.28 -22.35 -9.05
N GLU A 42 13.13 -22.87 -10.27
CA GLU A 42 12.00 -22.54 -11.14
C GLU A 42 10.68 -23.05 -10.57
N GLN A 43 10.64 -24.27 -10.04
CA GLN A 43 9.45 -24.81 -9.37
C GLN A 43 9.07 -23.97 -8.14
N GLU A 44 10.05 -23.53 -7.36
CA GLU A 44 9.82 -22.67 -6.20
C GLU A 44 9.35 -21.26 -6.58
N ARG A 45 9.80 -20.72 -7.71
CA ARG A 45 9.33 -19.42 -8.23
C ARG A 45 7.93 -19.49 -8.85
N ASN A 46 7.56 -20.62 -9.44
CA ASN A 46 6.27 -20.82 -10.12
C ASN A 46 5.16 -21.35 -9.21
N ARG A 47 5.49 -21.93 -8.05
CA ARG A 47 4.45 -22.37 -7.09
C ARG A 47 3.79 -21.17 -6.41
N GLN A 48 2.54 -21.35 -6.00
CA GLN A 48 1.85 -20.39 -5.15
C GLN A 48 2.61 -20.19 -3.83
N THR A 49 2.59 -18.95 -3.35
CA THR A 49 3.23 -18.55 -2.10
C THR A 49 2.30 -18.76 -0.91
N THR A 50 2.89 -19.09 0.23
CA THR A 50 2.22 -18.92 1.53
C THR A 50 2.10 -17.44 1.87
N PHE A 51 1.23 -17.07 2.80
CA PHE A 51 1.08 -15.66 3.19
C PHE A 51 2.41 -15.02 3.67
N GLU A 52 3.22 -15.79 4.40
CA GLU A 52 4.52 -15.33 4.87
C GLU A 52 5.53 -15.14 3.74
N GLU A 53 5.66 -16.11 2.83
CA GLU A 53 6.50 -15.98 1.64
C GLU A 53 6.04 -14.80 0.77
N PHE A 54 4.73 -14.63 0.60
CA PHE A 54 4.12 -13.55 -0.17
C PHE A 54 4.51 -12.18 0.37
N ILE A 55 4.25 -11.91 1.65
CA ILE A 55 4.60 -10.64 2.29
C ILE A 55 6.12 -10.43 2.30
N GLN A 56 6.90 -11.50 2.51
CA GLN A 56 8.37 -11.42 2.45
C GLN A 56 8.89 -10.97 1.09
N HIS A 57 8.25 -11.35 -0.01
CA HIS A 57 8.66 -10.90 -1.34
C HIS A 57 8.51 -9.38 -1.53
N PHE A 58 7.47 -8.76 -0.95
CA PHE A 58 7.32 -7.31 -1.01
C PHE A 58 8.40 -6.58 -0.19
N TYR A 59 8.90 -7.18 0.90
CA TYR A 59 10.05 -6.64 1.64
C TYR A 59 11.32 -6.62 0.78
N HIS A 60 11.64 -7.73 0.11
CA HIS A 60 12.85 -7.84 -0.71
C HIS A 60 12.77 -6.97 -1.98
N TRP A 61 11.57 -6.75 -2.51
CA TRP A 61 11.36 -5.83 -3.62
C TRP A 61 11.81 -4.40 -3.27
N GLN A 62 11.37 -3.92 -2.10
CA GLN A 62 11.55 -2.53 -1.69
C GLN A 62 13.03 -2.20 -1.49
N ASP A 63 13.88 -3.14 -1.06
CA ASP A 63 15.34 -2.97 -0.97
C ASP A 63 16.04 -2.81 -2.34
N SER A 64 15.50 -3.41 -3.41
CA SER A 64 16.13 -3.42 -4.74
C SER A 64 15.86 -2.16 -5.57
N THR A 65 14.94 -1.29 -5.13
CA THR A 65 14.58 -0.04 -5.82
C THR A 65 15.41 1.11 -5.26
N THR A 66 16.73 1.01 -5.43
CA THR A 66 17.73 1.91 -4.82
C THR A 66 17.78 3.29 -5.49
N TYR A 67 16.98 4.22 -5.03
CA TYR A 67 17.29 5.65 -4.89
C TYR A 67 16.40 6.07 -3.71
N TRP A 68 16.92 6.38 -2.51
CA TRP A 68 17.36 7.70 -2.08
C TRP A 68 18.12 7.58 -0.74
N GLN A 69 19.14 8.43 -0.53
CA GLN A 69 19.85 8.54 0.76
C GLN A 69 19.01 9.35 1.76
N VAL A 70 18.92 8.89 3.02
CA VAL A 70 18.37 9.66 4.15
C VAL A 70 19.33 9.61 5.35
N LEU A 71 19.57 10.78 5.95
CA LEU A 71 20.27 11.00 7.22
C LEU A 71 19.22 11.19 8.35
N PRO A 72 19.54 10.91 9.63
CA PRO A 72 18.54 10.55 10.64
C PRO A 72 17.87 11.73 11.39
N THR A 73 16.81 11.39 12.15
CA THR A 73 16.08 12.08 13.27
C THR A 73 14.80 12.86 12.93
N THR A 74 13.69 12.95 13.71
CA THR A 74 12.91 12.16 14.74
C THR A 74 11.63 12.98 15.05
N ALA A 75 10.45 12.36 15.25
CA ALA A 75 9.18 12.89 15.84
C ALA A 75 7.84 12.15 15.46
N GLY A 76 7.36 11.28 16.37
CA GLY A 76 5.98 11.11 16.87
C GLY A 76 4.75 11.01 15.95
N THR A 77 4.06 9.86 15.97
CA THR A 77 2.70 9.60 15.43
C THR A 77 1.70 9.25 16.55
N LEU A 78 0.39 9.34 16.30
CA LEU A 78 -0.68 8.91 17.22
C LEU A 78 -0.79 7.37 17.26
N ASP A 79 -0.50 6.77 18.41
CA ASP A 79 -0.30 5.32 18.56
C ASP A 79 -1.58 4.46 18.47
N GLY A 80 -2.77 5.01 18.74
CA GLY A 80 -4.02 4.24 18.86
C GLY A 80 -4.49 3.52 17.58
N LEU A 81 -4.46 4.21 16.43
CA LEU A 81 -4.81 3.62 15.12
C LEU A 81 -3.80 2.53 14.71
N ARG A 82 -2.52 2.74 15.06
CA ARG A 82 -1.44 1.79 14.79
C ARG A 82 -1.60 0.51 15.60
N TYR A 83 -1.99 0.61 16.88
CA TYR A 83 -2.26 -0.56 17.71
C TYR A 83 -3.45 -1.38 17.19
N GLN A 84 -4.55 -0.73 16.80
CA GLN A 84 -5.70 -1.41 16.22
C GLN A 84 -5.34 -2.10 14.89
N ALA A 85 -4.61 -1.42 14.01
CA ALA A 85 -4.12 -2.01 12.77
C ALA A 85 -3.21 -3.22 13.05
N THR A 86 -2.26 -3.10 13.98
CA THR A 86 -1.32 -4.17 14.35
C THR A 86 -2.04 -5.40 14.91
N GLY A 87 -3.03 -5.21 15.79
CA GLY A 87 -3.81 -6.30 16.35
C GLY A 87 -4.63 -7.05 15.28
N ASN A 88 -5.31 -6.31 14.40
CA ASN A 88 -6.06 -6.92 13.30
C ASN A 88 -5.16 -7.65 12.31
N LEU A 89 -3.98 -7.10 12.02
CA LEU A 89 -2.98 -7.76 11.19
C LEU A 89 -2.55 -9.08 11.81
N GLN A 90 -2.12 -9.07 13.07
CA GLN A 90 -1.68 -10.27 13.78
C GLN A 90 -2.76 -11.35 13.81
N LEU A 91 -4.02 -10.94 13.95
CA LEU A 91 -5.17 -11.85 13.92
C LEU A 91 -5.39 -12.44 12.51
N GLY A 92 -5.31 -11.63 11.46
CA GLY A 92 -5.35 -12.11 10.07
C GLY A 92 -4.20 -13.07 9.74
N PHE A 93 -2.98 -12.72 10.18
CA PHE A 93 -1.79 -13.59 10.09
C PHE A 93 -2.03 -14.93 10.79
N HIS A 94 -2.68 -14.94 11.96
CA HIS A 94 -2.99 -16.16 12.68
C HIS A 94 -3.89 -17.10 11.88
N TYR A 95 -4.91 -16.57 11.19
CA TYR A 95 -5.81 -17.37 10.34
C TYR A 95 -5.11 -17.90 9.09
N LEU A 96 -4.24 -17.10 8.46
CA LEU A 96 -3.53 -17.48 7.23
C LEU A 96 -2.26 -18.31 7.50
N LYS A 97 -1.78 -18.34 8.74
CA LYS A 97 -0.67 -19.18 9.23
C LYS A 97 -1.10 -19.94 10.50
N PRO A 98 -1.96 -20.96 10.36
CA PRO A 98 -2.44 -21.72 11.51
C PRO A 98 -1.30 -22.45 12.22
N TRP A 99 -1.24 -22.30 13.55
CA TRP A 99 -0.19 -22.90 14.36
C TRP A 99 -0.16 -24.43 14.23
N GLY A 100 1.03 -25.00 14.04
CA GLY A 100 1.22 -26.46 13.97
C GLY A 100 0.67 -27.13 12.71
N LYS A 101 0.24 -26.36 11.70
CA LYS A 101 -0.20 -26.87 10.39
C LYS A 101 0.71 -26.31 9.28
N VAL A 102 0.72 -27.01 8.15
CA VAL A 102 1.37 -26.50 6.92
C VAL A 102 0.58 -25.28 6.45
N ALA A 103 1.26 -24.14 6.29
CA ALA A 103 0.63 -22.92 5.80
C ALA A 103 0.12 -23.14 4.35
N PRO A 104 -1.13 -22.74 4.05
CA PRO A 104 -1.70 -22.92 2.74
C PRO A 104 -1.02 -21.99 1.73
N ARG A 105 -0.85 -22.48 0.49
CA ARG A 105 -0.24 -21.76 -0.62
C ARG A 105 -1.33 -21.16 -1.50
N LEU A 106 -1.83 -19.98 -1.12
CA LEU A 106 -3.01 -19.38 -1.73
C LEU A 106 -2.69 -18.15 -2.60
N PHE A 107 -1.47 -17.63 -2.51
CA PHE A 107 -1.13 -16.32 -3.05
C PHE A 107 -0.25 -16.42 -4.30
N ALA A 108 -0.15 -15.29 -5.01
CA ALA A 108 0.56 -15.17 -6.28
C ALA A 108 1.98 -15.79 -6.21
N PRO A 109 2.40 -16.56 -7.23
CA PRO A 109 3.76 -17.04 -7.34
C PRO A 109 4.79 -15.90 -7.41
N VAL A 110 6.01 -16.19 -6.97
CA VAL A 110 7.13 -15.22 -6.97
C VAL A 110 7.38 -14.65 -8.36
N ILE A 111 7.31 -15.49 -9.40
CA ILE A 111 7.54 -15.06 -10.78
C ILE A 111 6.52 -14.03 -11.26
N GLU A 112 5.28 -14.11 -10.76
CA GLU A 112 4.22 -13.16 -11.11
C GLU A 112 4.45 -11.82 -10.42
N LEU A 113 4.79 -11.86 -9.14
CA LEU A 113 5.19 -10.67 -8.38
C LEU A 113 6.37 -9.98 -9.07
N GLU A 114 7.43 -10.72 -9.39
CA GLU A 114 8.58 -10.26 -10.18
C GLU A 114 8.12 -9.66 -11.51
N GLY A 115 7.19 -10.29 -12.22
CA GLY A 115 6.62 -9.73 -13.44
C GLY A 115 5.92 -8.37 -13.23
N LEU A 116 5.17 -8.21 -12.14
CA LEU A 116 4.46 -6.96 -11.81
C LEU A 116 5.43 -5.81 -11.56
N GLY A 117 6.37 -5.96 -10.63
CA GLY A 117 7.22 -4.81 -10.36
C GLY A 117 8.29 -4.56 -11.45
N HIS A 118 8.67 -5.55 -12.29
CA HIS A 118 9.40 -5.25 -13.53
C HIS A 118 8.58 -4.35 -14.46
N ARG A 119 7.24 -4.47 -14.49
CA ARG A 119 6.37 -3.59 -15.27
C ARG A 119 6.32 -2.20 -14.67
N PHE A 120 6.14 -2.07 -13.36
CA PHE A 120 6.07 -0.77 -12.69
C PHE A 120 7.41 -0.02 -12.66
N ALA A 121 8.54 -0.74 -12.61
CA ALA A 121 9.87 -0.13 -12.70
C ALA A 121 10.19 0.50 -14.07
N ARG A 122 9.42 0.21 -15.13
CA ARG A 122 9.71 0.71 -16.49
C ARG A 122 9.50 2.22 -16.64
N ARG A 123 8.61 2.82 -15.85
CA ARG A 123 8.21 4.23 -16.00
C ARG A 123 7.90 4.84 -14.62
N PRO A 124 8.34 6.08 -14.35
CA PRO A 124 7.93 6.80 -13.15
C PRO A 124 6.41 7.06 -13.11
N LEU A 125 5.83 7.13 -11.91
CA LEU A 125 4.44 7.54 -11.69
C LEU A 125 4.26 9.02 -12.06
N SER A 126 3.75 9.28 -13.26
CA SER A 126 3.71 10.61 -13.87
C SER A 126 2.33 11.25 -13.87
N SER A 127 1.29 10.48 -13.56
CA SER A 127 -0.12 10.91 -13.55
C SER A 127 -0.91 10.24 -12.43
N GLU A 128 -2.13 10.72 -12.16
CA GLU A 128 -3.08 10.03 -11.29
C GLU A 128 -3.47 8.65 -11.85
N LYS A 129 -3.56 8.53 -13.19
CA LYS A 129 -3.88 7.25 -13.84
C LYS A 129 -2.77 6.21 -13.68
N ASP A 130 -1.51 6.65 -13.70
CA ASP A 130 -0.37 5.76 -13.42
C ASP A 130 -0.39 5.29 -11.96
N LEU A 131 -0.70 6.20 -11.02
CA LEU A 131 -0.82 5.87 -9.60
C LEU A 131 -2.00 4.91 -9.35
N GLU A 132 -3.16 5.19 -9.93
CA GLU A 132 -4.33 4.30 -9.89
C GLU A 132 -3.97 2.90 -10.38
N SER A 133 -3.30 2.79 -11.54
CA SER A 133 -2.88 1.49 -12.07
C SER A 133 -1.91 0.77 -11.14
N TYR A 134 -1.00 1.51 -10.50
CA TYR A 134 -0.08 0.93 -9.54
C TYR A 134 -0.80 0.43 -8.28
N GLU A 135 -1.64 1.26 -7.66
CA GLU A 135 -2.36 0.91 -6.43
C GLU A 135 -3.30 -0.27 -6.67
N CYS A 136 -4.06 -0.26 -7.77
CA CYS A 136 -4.95 -1.37 -8.13
C CYS A 136 -4.20 -2.70 -8.21
N PHE A 137 -3.14 -2.78 -9.03
CA PHE A 137 -2.47 -4.06 -9.32
C PHE A 137 -1.41 -4.47 -8.30
N ALA A 138 -0.73 -3.50 -7.67
CA ALA A 138 0.40 -3.79 -6.77
C ALA A 138 -0.02 -3.82 -5.29
N VAL A 139 -1.21 -3.31 -4.95
CA VAL A 139 -1.69 -3.23 -3.57
C VAL A 139 -3.08 -3.83 -3.44
N GLU A 140 -4.08 -3.26 -4.10
CA GLU A 140 -5.50 -3.53 -3.81
C GLU A 140 -5.96 -4.91 -4.29
N ASP A 141 -5.54 -5.38 -5.47
CA ASP A 141 -5.78 -6.74 -5.95
C ASP A 141 -5.21 -7.79 -4.99
N HIS A 142 -4.04 -7.50 -4.42
CA HIS A 142 -3.42 -8.38 -3.43
C HIS A 142 -4.15 -8.37 -2.10
N VAL A 143 -4.65 -7.21 -1.65
CA VAL A 143 -5.54 -7.14 -0.48
C VAL A 143 -6.82 -7.92 -0.76
N HIS A 144 -7.36 -7.84 -1.97
CA HIS A 144 -8.51 -8.62 -2.42
C HIS A 144 -8.28 -10.12 -2.30
N ASP A 145 -7.18 -10.63 -2.83
CA ASP A 145 -6.82 -12.05 -2.71
C ASP A 145 -6.72 -12.50 -1.25
N ILE A 146 -6.17 -11.65 -0.37
CA ILE A 146 -6.05 -11.93 1.07
C ILE A 146 -7.42 -11.98 1.75
N ILE A 147 -8.29 -11.01 1.48
CA ILE A 147 -9.64 -11.00 2.06
C ILE A 147 -10.48 -12.15 1.51
N ALA A 148 -10.37 -12.46 0.22
CA ALA A 148 -11.02 -13.62 -0.39
C ALA A 148 -10.59 -14.94 0.29
N ALA A 149 -9.29 -15.09 0.57
CA ALA A 149 -8.77 -16.23 1.32
C ALA A 149 -9.32 -16.29 2.76
N LEU A 150 -9.39 -15.14 3.46
CA LEU A 150 -9.96 -15.07 4.81
C LEU A 150 -11.46 -15.41 4.82
N CYS A 151 -12.22 -15.04 3.80
CA CYS A 151 -13.64 -15.37 3.67
C CYS A 151 -13.92 -16.87 3.59
N GLN A 152 -12.94 -17.67 3.14
CA GLN A 152 -13.05 -19.14 3.10
C GLN A 152 -12.86 -19.78 4.49
N ILE A 153 -12.44 -19.01 5.50
CA ILE A 153 -12.22 -19.47 6.87
C ILE A 153 -13.41 -18.99 7.71
N PRO A 154 -14.34 -19.87 8.15
CA PRO A 154 -15.55 -19.47 8.86
C PRO A 154 -15.29 -18.60 10.09
N GLU A 155 -14.27 -18.93 10.88
CA GLU A 155 -13.89 -18.20 12.09
C GLU A 155 -13.38 -16.78 11.77
N ALA A 156 -12.59 -16.63 10.70
CA ALA A 156 -12.11 -15.32 10.27
C ALA A 156 -13.24 -14.47 9.68
N ARG A 157 -14.12 -15.10 8.91
CA ARG A 157 -15.31 -14.45 8.33
C ARG A 157 -16.23 -13.89 9.42
N GLU A 158 -16.45 -14.63 10.50
CA GLU A 158 -17.24 -14.18 11.65
C GLU A 158 -16.53 -13.06 12.42
N GLU A 159 -15.25 -13.24 12.77
CA GLU A 159 -14.46 -12.28 13.55
C GLU A 159 -14.36 -10.90 12.87
N PHE A 160 -14.09 -10.90 11.56
CA PHE A 160 -13.94 -9.66 10.78
C PHE A 160 -15.23 -9.19 10.11
N GLN A 161 -16.34 -9.92 10.24
CA GLN A 161 -17.63 -9.59 9.60
C GLN A 161 -17.52 -9.44 8.07
N LEU A 162 -16.78 -10.34 7.42
CA LEU A 162 -16.41 -10.22 5.99
C LEU A 162 -17.57 -10.45 5.01
N GLY A 163 -18.75 -10.87 5.49
CA GLY A 163 -19.87 -11.19 4.61
C GLY A 163 -19.60 -12.42 3.76
N ASN A 164 -20.21 -12.52 2.58
CA ASN A 164 -20.01 -13.66 1.66
C ASN A 164 -18.65 -13.66 0.93
N GLY A 165 -17.83 -12.63 1.09
CA GLY A 165 -16.52 -12.52 0.45
C GLY A 165 -16.54 -12.08 -1.01
N ASP A 166 -17.72 -11.78 -1.55
CA ASP A 166 -17.85 -11.12 -2.84
C ASP A 166 -17.44 -9.65 -2.65
N TRP A 167 -16.34 -9.26 -3.30
CA TRP A 167 -15.78 -7.89 -3.27
C TRP A 167 -15.91 -7.30 -4.67
N PHE A 168 -16.34 -6.04 -4.76
CA PHE A 168 -16.25 -5.26 -6.00
C PHE A 168 -15.44 -3.98 -5.83
N ASP A 169 -14.47 -3.81 -6.70
CA ASP A 169 -13.71 -2.56 -6.83
C ASP A 169 -14.30 -1.65 -7.92
N SER A 170 -14.46 -0.37 -7.60
CA SER A 170 -14.95 0.66 -8.53
C SER A 170 -13.97 0.97 -9.68
N HIS A 171 -12.70 0.52 -9.63
CA HIS A 171 -11.75 0.60 -10.75
C HIS A 171 -12.32 0.10 -12.08
N ALA A 172 -13.25 -0.87 -12.03
CA ALA A 172 -13.88 -1.46 -13.20
C ALA A 172 -14.74 -0.47 -14.02
N ASN A 173 -15.18 0.66 -13.44
CA ASN A 173 -15.91 1.68 -14.18
C ASN A 173 -14.99 2.56 -15.03
N ALA A 174 -13.69 2.64 -14.73
CA ALA A 174 -12.72 3.38 -15.54
C ALA A 174 -12.36 2.67 -16.86
N LEU A 175 -12.73 1.38 -17.01
CA LEU A 175 -12.57 0.59 -18.24
C LEU A 175 -13.84 0.56 -19.11
N LYS A 176 -14.97 1.11 -18.64
CA LYS A 176 -16.17 1.27 -19.45
C LYS A 176 -16.14 2.65 -20.12
N GLU A 177 -15.41 2.75 -21.24
CA GLU A 177 -15.73 3.78 -22.22
C GLU A 177 -17.17 3.55 -22.69
N ASN A 178 -18.11 4.40 -22.25
CA ASN A 178 -19.45 4.38 -22.81
C ASN A 178 -19.35 4.71 -24.31
N PRO A 179 -20.02 3.95 -25.20
CA PRO A 179 -20.04 4.26 -26.62
C PRO A 179 -20.59 5.69 -26.85
N PRO A 180 -20.09 6.42 -27.87
CA PRO A 180 -20.28 7.86 -28.02
C PRO A 180 -21.73 8.34 -28.26
N ASP A 181 -22.72 7.46 -28.32
CA ASP A 181 -24.08 7.77 -28.80
C ASP A 181 -25.22 7.64 -27.76
N GLU A 182 -24.92 7.48 -26.46
CA GLU A 182 -25.99 7.54 -25.44
C GLU A 182 -26.20 8.97 -24.89
N PRO A 183 -27.42 9.51 -24.94
CA PRO A 183 -27.72 10.86 -24.48
C PRO A 183 -27.54 10.95 -22.95
N ARG A 184 -26.67 11.87 -22.52
CA ARG A 184 -26.40 12.17 -21.11
C ARG A 184 -27.67 12.69 -20.44
N PRO A 185 -28.15 12.09 -19.31
CA PRO A 185 -29.06 12.80 -18.44
C PRO A 185 -28.30 13.95 -17.78
N ASP A 186 -28.73 15.18 -18.05
CA ASP A 186 -28.22 16.39 -17.41
C ASP A 186 -28.27 16.26 -15.88
N LYS A 187 -27.13 16.52 -15.24
CA LYS A 187 -26.87 16.50 -13.78
C LYS A 187 -26.55 15.15 -13.13
N GLN A 188 -25.59 14.41 -13.67
CA GLN A 188 -24.70 13.69 -12.74
C GLN A 188 -23.76 14.73 -12.12
N PRO A 189 -23.69 14.87 -10.78
CA PRO A 189 -22.59 15.60 -10.18
C PRO A 189 -21.30 14.94 -10.67
N ALA A 190 -20.30 15.74 -11.05
CA ALA A 190 -18.98 15.23 -11.36
C ALA A 190 -18.49 14.49 -10.11
N TYR A 191 -18.67 13.17 -10.07
CA TYR A 191 -18.02 12.32 -9.10
C TYR A 191 -16.52 12.53 -9.36
N PRO A 192 -15.74 13.06 -8.40
CA PRO A 192 -14.28 13.02 -8.51
C PRO A 192 -13.85 11.55 -8.67
N ASP A 193 -12.59 11.32 -9.07
CA ASP A 193 -12.00 10.01 -9.38
C ASP A 193 -12.07 9.04 -8.16
N GLN A 194 -13.27 8.53 -7.87
CA GLN A 194 -13.62 7.86 -6.63
C GLN A 194 -13.47 6.35 -6.79
N PHE A 195 -12.49 5.83 -6.08
CA PHE A 195 -12.25 4.40 -5.96
C PHE A 195 -12.82 3.94 -4.63
N GLY A 196 -13.68 2.94 -4.71
CA GLY A 196 -14.52 2.50 -3.60
C GLY A 196 -14.47 0.99 -3.48
N ILE A 197 -14.09 0.53 -2.29
CA ILE A 197 -14.09 -0.89 -1.94
C ILE A 197 -15.48 -1.24 -1.43
N HIS A 198 -16.16 -2.19 -2.07
CA HIS A 198 -17.51 -2.57 -1.71
C HIS A 198 -17.60 -4.00 -1.18
N ARG A 199 -18.39 -4.19 -0.12
CA ARG A 199 -18.88 -5.49 0.33
C ARG A 199 -20.11 -5.87 -0.49
N ILE A 200 -20.15 -7.11 -0.97
CA ILE A 200 -21.33 -7.71 -1.57
C ILE A 200 -21.85 -8.82 -0.65
N ASP A 201 -23.09 -8.66 -0.20
CA ASP A 201 -23.83 -9.67 0.57
C ASP A 201 -25.07 -10.08 -0.23
N GLY A 202 -24.89 -11.05 -1.14
CA GLY A 202 -25.93 -11.46 -2.07
C GLY A 202 -26.23 -10.35 -3.08
N ASN A 203 -27.41 -9.73 -2.98
CA ASN A 203 -27.78 -8.60 -3.86
C ASN A 203 -27.50 -7.22 -3.22
N ALA A 204 -27.11 -7.17 -1.95
CA ALA A 204 -26.81 -5.91 -1.27
C ALA A 204 -25.34 -5.52 -1.53
N LYS A 205 -25.13 -4.32 -2.05
CA LYS A 205 -23.80 -3.70 -2.23
C LYS A 205 -23.65 -2.57 -1.22
N ALA A 206 -22.66 -2.67 -0.33
CA ALA A 206 -22.35 -1.65 0.66
C ALA A 206 -20.92 -1.14 0.45
N LEU A 207 -20.73 0.18 0.44
CA LEU A 207 -19.41 0.80 0.37
C LEU A 207 -18.72 0.64 1.73
N LEU A 208 -17.50 0.09 1.73
CA LEU A 208 -16.71 -0.14 2.95
C LEU A 208 -15.75 1.00 3.23
N THR A 209 -15.04 1.43 2.20
CA THR A 209 -14.04 2.49 2.28
C THR A 209 -13.82 3.08 0.89
N THR A 210 -13.25 4.27 0.87
CA THR A 210 -12.80 4.97 -0.33
C THR A 210 -11.30 5.19 -0.28
N VAL A 211 -10.73 5.64 -1.39
CA VAL A 211 -9.34 6.07 -1.47
C VAL A 211 -9.20 7.30 -2.35
N GLU A 212 -8.39 8.25 -1.90
CA GLU A 212 -7.97 9.41 -2.67
C GLU A 212 -6.53 9.24 -3.15
N TYR A 213 -6.33 9.33 -4.48
CA TYR A 213 -5.01 9.28 -5.09
C TYR A 213 -4.43 10.66 -5.34
N LYS A 214 -3.21 10.90 -4.83
CA LYS A 214 -2.44 12.12 -5.13
C LYS A 214 -0.99 11.77 -5.48
N PRO A 215 -0.61 11.76 -6.77
CA PRO A 215 0.73 11.33 -7.16
C PRO A 215 1.81 12.21 -6.53
N PRO A 216 3.05 11.70 -6.33
CA PRO A 216 4.07 12.37 -5.52
C PRO A 216 4.47 13.76 -6.05
N HIS A 217 4.39 13.95 -7.36
CA HIS A 217 4.67 15.24 -7.99
C HIS A 217 3.54 16.28 -7.75
N LYS A 218 2.33 15.82 -7.39
CA LYS A 218 1.18 16.65 -6.99
C LYS A 218 1.15 16.92 -5.48
N LEU A 219 1.46 15.92 -4.67
CA LEU A 219 1.54 16.01 -3.22
C LEU A 219 2.69 15.13 -2.74
N SER A 220 3.79 15.74 -2.30
CA SER A 220 4.96 14.98 -1.83
C SER A 220 4.81 14.57 -0.36
N ASN A 221 5.48 13.49 0.04
CA ASN A 221 5.48 13.05 1.43
C ASN A 221 6.07 14.11 2.38
N GLU A 222 7.02 14.93 1.93
CA GLU A 222 7.55 16.06 2.71
C GLU A 222 6.47 17.11 3.01
N ASN A 223 5.61 17.39 2.03
CA ASN A 223 4.47 18.28 2.22
C ASN A 223 3.44 17.65 3.17
N ILE A 224 3.24 16.33 3.11
CA ILE A 224 2.38 15.62 4.07
C ILE A 224 2.97 15.70 5.47
N ARG A 225 4.26 15.39 5.68
CA ARG A 225 4.92 15.48 7.00
C ARG A 225 4.83 16.88 7.60
N ALA A 226 5.16 17.91 6.83
CA ALA A 226 5.13 19.29 7.33
C ALA A 226 3.70 19.84 7.47
N GLY A 227 2.78 19.38 6.62
CA GLY A 227 1.41 19.87 6.56
C GLY A 227 0.49 19.21 7.59
N LEU A 228 0.69 17.92 7.87
CA LEU A 228 -0.10 17.16 8.83
C LEU A 228 0.53 17.26 10.22
N ARG A 229 0.06 18.24 10.98
CA ARG A 229 0.38 18.43 12.41
C ARG A 229 -0.92 18.58 13.19
N LEU A 230 -0.84 18.38 14.49
CA LEU A 230 -1.95 18.70 15.39
C LEU A 230 -2.28 20.20 15.28
N MET A 231 -3.48 20.52 14.83
CA MET A 231 -3.92 21.90 14.60
C MET A 231 -5.45 21.99 14.55
N ASN A 232 -6.02 23.16 14.86
CA ASN A 232 -7.40 23.44 14.48
C ASN A 232 -7.41 23.85 13.00
N PHE A 233 -7.59 22.86 12.14
CA PHE A 233 -7.44 23.03 10.71
C PHE A 233 -8.35 24.11 10.12
N TYR A 234 -9.60 24.21 10.60
CA TYR A 234 -10.53 25.21 10.12
C TYR A 234 -10.04 26.64 10.41
N HIS A 235 -9.75 26.96 11.67
CA HIS A 235 -9.32 28.31 12.04
C HIS A 235 -7.92 28.65 11.54
N GLU A 236 -6.99 27.70 11.54
CA GLU A 236 -5.59 27.97 11.18
C GLU A 236 -5.35 28.03 9.67
N ILE A 237 -6.17 27.34 8.87
CA ILE A 237 -5.93 27.18 7.41
C ILE A 237 -7.10 27.70 6.56
N VAL A 238 -8.35 27.49 6.97
CA VAL A 238 -9.53 27.86 6.18
C VAL A 238 -9.93 29.31 6.43
N GLU A 239 -10.04 29.67 7.70
CA GLU A 239 -10.49 30.98 8.17
C GLU A 239 -9.32 31.93 8.48
N SER A 240 -8.09 31.55 8.12
CA SER A 240 -6.91 32.32 8.51
C SER A 240 -6.90 33.72 7.90
N GLU A 241 -6.97 34.73 8.76
CA GLU A 241 -6.85 36.15 8.37
C GLU A 241 -5.40 36.55 8.04
N THR A 242 -4.42 35.79 8.55
CA THR A 242 -2.99 36.11 8.45
C THR A 242 -2.25 35.03 7.65
N VAL A 243 -2.08 35.26 6.36
CA VAL A 243 -1.31 34.39 5.47
C VAL A 243 0.16 34.82 5.46
N PRO A 244 1.12 33.94 5.83
CA PRO A 244 2.54 34.25 5.72
C PRO A 244 2.94 34.57 4.27
N THR A 245 3.67 35.67 4.07
CA THR A 245 4.01 36.20 2.73
C THR A 245 5.31 35.65 2.16
N ASP A 246 6.25 35.23 3.01
CA ASP A 246 7.54 34.67 2.61
C ASP A 246 8.13 33.72 3.65
N GLY A 247 9.31 33.19 3.33
CA GLY A 247 10.14 32.45 4.29
C GLY A 247 9.64 31.04 4.65
N PRO A 248 10.23 30.44 5.70
CA PRO A 248 9.94 29.07 6.12
C PRO A 248 8.49 28.87 6.57
N ASP A 249 7.86 29.89 7.15
CA ASP A 249 6.47 29.82 7.65
C ASP A 249 5.46 29.76 6.50
N LYS A 250 5.73 30.47 5.39
CA LYS A 250 4.93 30.33 4.17
C LYS A 250 5.00 28.92 3.59
N LEU A 251 6.19 28.30 3.58
CA LEU A 251 6.34 26.93 3.08
C LEU A 251 5.55 25.93 3.94
N LYS A 252 5.59 26.07 5.28
CA LYS A 252 4.76 25.25 6.18
C LYS A 252 3.26 25.49 5.98
N TYR A 253 2.86 26.75 5.84
CA TYR A 253 1.46 27.10 5.58
C TYR A 253 0.96 26.52 4.24
N ASN A 254 1.77 26.61 3.19
CA ASN A 254 1.48 26.01 1.89
C ASN A 254 1.39 24.48 1.97
N ALA A 255 2.29 23.83 2.72
CA ALA A 255 2.26 22.38 2.93
C ALA A 255 0.96 21.95 3.64
N ALA A 256 0.57 22.65 4.71
CA ALA A 256 -0.68 22.40 5.44
C ALA A 256 -1.91 22.63 4.56
N ARG A 257 -1.94 23.70 3.77
CA ARG A 257 -3.00 23.94 2.78
C ARG A 257 -3.09 22.84 1.74
N LEU A 258 -1.96 22.39 1.21
CA LEU A 258 -1.91 21.40 0.13
C LEU A 258 -2.35 20.02 0.65
N ALA A 259 -1.73 19.52 1.71
CA ALA A 259 -2.08 18.25 2.32
C ALA A 259 -3.52 18.26 2.86
N GLY A 260 -3.89 19.34 3.54
CA GLY A 260 -5.24 19.54 4.07
C GLY A 260 -6.31 19.58 2.98
N SER A 261 -6.07 20.26 1.85
CA SER A 261 -7.03 20.27 0.74
C SER A 261 -7.27 18.88 0.14
N ALA A 262 -6.26 18.01 0.13
CA ALA A 262 -6.43 16.62 -0.33
C ALA A 262 -7.18 15.78 0.70
N ILE A 263 -6.88 15.93 2.00
CA ILE A 263 -7.59 15.24 3.07
C ILE A 263 -9.06 15.68 3.14
N VAL A 264 -9.36 16.97 2.95
CA VAL A 264 -10.74 17.48 2.97
C VAL A 264 -11.57 16.88 1.84
N GLN A 265 -10.97 16.61 0.67
CA GLN A 265 -11.67 15.92 -0.42
C GLN A 265 -12.11 14.52 0.02
N GLU A 266 -11.21 13.74 0.62
CA GLU A 266 -11.52 12.40 1.10
C GLU A 266 -12.49 12.43 2.28
N TYR A 267 -12.26 13.32 3.25
CA TYR A 267 -13.12 13.52 4.40
C TYR A 267 -14.55 13.89 3.99
N HIS A 268 -14.72 14.71 2.95
CA HIS A 268 -16.03 15.02 2.40
C HIS A 268 -16.78 13.77 1.95
N VAL A 269 -16.10 12.85 1.27
CA VAL A 269 -16.67 11.56 0.83
C VAL A 269 -17.01 10.70 2.04
N MET A 270 -16.12 10.61 3.04
CA MET A 270 -16.41 9.88 4.29
C MET A 270 -17.70 10.37 4.96
N ILE A 271 -17.95 11.68 5.00
CA ILE A 271 -19.20 12.24 5.55
C ILE A 271 -20.41 11.96 4.65
N GLN A 272 -20.27 12.09 3.33
CA GLN A 272 -21.35 11.85 2.37
C GLN A 272 -21.82 10.41 2.36
N GLU A 273 -20.89 9.48 2.49
CA GLU A 273 -21.16 8.04 2.45
C GLU A 273 -21.34 7.45 3.85
N GLY A 274 -20.91 8.15 4.91
CA GLY A 274 -21.05 7.70 6.30
C GLY A 274 -19.97 6.70 6.70
N LEU A 275 -18.77 6.83 6.15
CA LEU A 275 -17.64 5.92 6.39
C LEU A 275 -16.87 6.32 7.65
N GLU A 276 -16.47 5.34 8.45
CA GLU A 276 -15.57 5.55 9.58
C GLU A 276 -14.11 5.61 9.16
N TYR A 277 -13.70 4.80 8.18
CA TYR A 277 -12.32 4.66 7.76
C TYR A 277 -12.17 4.96 6.27
N SER A 278 -11.04 5.58 5.92
CA SER A 278 -10.61 5.82 4.54
C SER A 278 -9.10 6.05 4.48
N TYR A 279 -8.52 6.18 3.30
CA TYR A 279 -7.12 6.56 3.17
C TYR A 279 -6.83 7.43 1.95
N LEU A 280 -5.71 8.13 2.04
CA LEU A 280 -5.09 8.82 0.92
C LEU A 280 -3.74 8.18 0.66
N THR A 281 -3.38 7.96 -0.61
CA THR A 281 -2.06 7.45 -0.98
C THR A 281 -1.39 8.28 -2.07
N THR A 282 -0.07 8.37 -1.95
CA THR A 282 0.81 8.94 -2.98
C THR A 282 1.55 7.86 -3.77
N GLY A 283 1.37 6.58 -3.43
CA GLY A 283 2.20 5.46 -3.88
C GLY A 283 3.52 5.34 -3.13
N LEU A 284 3.94 6.38 -2.41
CA LEU A 284 5.14 6.39 -1.57
C LEU A 284 4.81 6.50 -0.08
N GLY A 285 3.67 7.08 0.25
CA GLY A 285 3.16 7.22 1.61
C GLY A 285 1.65 7.05 1.64
N ILE A 286 1.16 6.59 2.78
CA ILE A 286 -0.25 6.30 3.03
C ILE A 286 -0.68 7.09 4.26
N VAL A 287 -1.76 7.87 4.13
CA VAL A 287 -2.44 8.53 5.23
C VAL A 287 -3.72 7.75 5.52
N LEU A 288 -3.71 6.97 6.59
CA LEU A 288 -4.90 6.28 7.10
C LEU A 288 -5.76 7.30 7.84
N LEU A 289 -7.07 7.30 7.58
CA LEU A 289 -8.03 8.27 8.12
C LEU A 289 -9.12 7.57 8.93
N ARG A 290 -9.56 8.22 10.01
CA ARG A 290 -10.69 7.78 10.81
C ARG A 290 -11.57 8.94 11.27
N VAL A 291 -12.85 8.89 10.95
CA VAL A 291 -13.90 9.80 11.44
C VAL A 291 -14.64 9.12 12.59
N PRO A 292 -14.49 9.60 13.85
CA PRO A 292 -15.28 9.12 14.97
C PRO A 292 -16.73 9.64 14.87
N ASP A 293 -17.59 9.28 15.82
CA ASP A 293 -18.99 9.74 15.80
C ASP A 293 -19.12 11.27 15.91
N ASP A 294 -18.20 11.90 16.63
CA ASP A 294 -17.99 13.34 16.56
C ASP A 294 -17.22 13.69 15.28
N CYS A 295 -17.98 13.95 14.20
CA CYS A 295 -17.41 14.28 12.92
C CYS A 295 -16.53 15.54 12.92
N SER A 296 -16.54 16.40 13.94
CA SER A 296 -15.73 17.62 13.98
C SER A 296 -14.21 17.36 14.02
N THR A 297 -13.81 16.14 14.37
CA THR A 297 -12.40 15.74 14.47
C THR A 297 -12.10 14.61 13.48
N LEU A 298 -11.02 14.75 12.73
CA LEU A 298 -10.48 13.70 11.86
C LEU A 298 -9.18 13.16 12.45
N TYR A 299 -9.14 11.86 12.76
CA TYR A 299 -7.90 11.19 13.12
C TYR A 299 -7.17 10.72 11.88
N TYR A 300 -5.84 10.79 11.92
CA TYR A 300 -5.01 10.26 10.85
C TYR A 300 -3.77 9.54 11.39
N SER A 301 -3.22 8.62 10.59
CA SER A 301 -1.90 8.05 10.76
C SER A 301 -1.18 8.07 9.43
N PHE A 302 -0.04 8.76 9.37
CA PHE A 302 0.80 8.78 8.19
C PHE A 302 1.88 7.69 8.29
N CYS A 303 2.09 6.98 7.19
CA CYS A 303 3.07 5.90 7.07
C CYS A 303 3.83 6.00 5.75
N GLU A 304 5.12 5.67 5.78
CA GLU A 304 5.98 5.64 4.59
C GLU A 304 6.63 4.25 4.53
N PRO A 305 6.01 3.27 3.85
CA PRO A 305 6.38 1.86 3.94
C PRO A 305 7.89 1.59 3.81
N ASN A 306 8.54 2.22 2.82
CA ASN A 306 9.97 2.03 2.58
C ASN A 306 10.81 2.56 3.76
N LEU A 307 10.51 3.77 4.26
CA LEU A 307 11.25 4.37 5.37
C LEU A 307 10.94 3.68 6.71
N ASP A 308 9.70 3.25 6.93
CA ASP A 308 9.28 2.57 8.15
C ASP A 308 10.03 1.22 8.31
N ILE A 309 10.28 0.51 7.21
CA ILE A 309 11.06 -0.75 7.19
C ILE A 309 12.53 -0.49 7.53
N GLU A 310 13.17 0.46 6.84
CA GLU A 310 14.58 0.82 7.07
C GLU A 310 14.86 1.21 8.52
N ASN A 311 13.89 1.85 9.17
CA ASN A 311 14.01 2.34 10.55
C ASN A 311 13.46 1.37 11.61
N GLY A 312 13.06 0.15 11.21
CA GLY A 312 12.65 -0.89 12.15
C GLY A 312 11.34 -0.62 12.90
N SER A 313 10.41 0.14 12.31
CA SER A 313 9.11 0.42 12.92
C SER A 313 8.34 -0.87 13.21
N GLU A 314 7.71 -0.93 14.39
CA GLU A 314 6.75 -1.99 14.72
C GLU A 314 5.41 -1.74 13.98
N GLY A 315 4.64 -2.83 13.76
CA GLY A 315 3.34 -2.79 13.08
C GLY A 315 3.36 -3.24 11.61
N PRO A 316 2.28 -2.96 10.85
CA PRO A 316 2.21 -3.24 9.40
C PRO A 316 3.34 -2.55 8.63
N ARG A 317 4.06 -3.30 7.80
CA ARG A 317 5.32 -2.84 7.19
C ARG A 317 5.20 -2.56 5.70
N THR A 318 4.33 -3.27 4.99
CA THR A 318 4.06 -3.05 3.55
C THR A 318 2.84 -2.15 3.32
N ALA A 319 2.65 -1.68 2.09
CA ALA A 319 1.42 -1.00 1.69
C ALA A 319 0.22 -1.96 1.78
N ILE A 320 0.39 -3.21 1.31
CA ILE A 320 -0.62 -4.28 1.35
C ILE A 320 -1.10 -4.52 2.78
N GLU A 321 -0.19 -4.69 3.73
CA GLU A 321 -0.57 -4.93 5.13
C GLU A 321 -1.35 -3.73 5.72
N ARG A 322 -0.96 -2.49 5.40
CA ARG A 322 -1.64 -1.29 5.91
C ARG A 322 -3.04 -1.14 5.34
N VAL A 323 -3.19 -1.31 4.03
CA VAL A 323 -4.51 -1.26 3.36
C VAL A 323 -5.39 -2.42 3.81
N LEU A 324 -4.82 -3.62 3.98
CA LEU A 324 -5.52 -4.78 4.55
C LEU A 324 -6.04 -4.47 5.95
N CYS A 325 -5.21 -3.93 6.84
CA CYS A 325 -5.63 -3.54 8.19
C CYS A 325 -6.81 -2.58 8.15
N LEU A 326 -6.73 -1.56 7.29
CA LEU A 326 -7.80 -0.59 7.13
C LEU A 326 -9.08 -1.26 6.64
N CYS A 327 -8.99 -2.12 5.63
CA CYS A 327 -10.15 -2.85 5.13
C CYS A 327 -10.80 -3.70 6.23
N LEU A 328 -10.00 -4.46 7.00
CA LEU A 328 -10.52 -5.28 8.12
C LEU A 328 -11.20 -4.42 9.20
N MET A 329 -10.67 -3.23 9.48
CA MET A 329 -11.34 -2.26 10.37
C MET A 329 -12.65 -1.74 9.76
N SER A 330 -12.67 -1.42 8.47
CA SER A 330 -13.87 -0.99 7.74
C SER A 330 -14.96 -2.05 7.71
N PHE A 331 -14.62 -3.34 7.54
CA PHE A 331 -15.59 -4.44 7.58
C PHE A 331 -16.33 -4.53 8.92
N ARG A 332 -15.65 -4.24 10.03
CA ARG A 332 -16.21 -4.22 11.39
C ARG A 332 -16.97 -2.94 11.71
N SER A 333 -16.83 -1.91 10.87
CA SER A 333 -17.52 -0.64 11.02
C SER A 333 -18.89 -0.67 10.36
N ALA A 334 -19.91 -0.19 11.06
CA ALA A 334 -21.20 0.09 10.44
C ALA A 334 -21.15 1.43 9.70
N CYS A 335 -21.67 1.49 8.48
CA CYS A 335 -21.90 2.77 7.80
C CYS A 335 -22.91 3.60 8.59
N ARG A 336 -22.62 4.89 8.74
CA ARG A 336 -23.48 5.83 9.45
C ARG A 336 -24.72 6.16 8.63
N ASP A 337 -25.85 6.25 9.32
CA ASP A 337 -27.14 6.39 8.68
C ASP A 337 -27.39 7.80 8.10
N GLN A 338 -28.49 7.95 7.37
CA GLN A 338 -28.84 9.23 6.75
C GLN A 338 -29.05 10.36 7.78
N THR A 339 -29.49 10.02 8.99
CA THR A 339 -29.73 10.98 10.08
C THR A 339 -28.41 11.59 10.51
N TRP A 340 -27.40 10.76 10.79
CA TRP A 340 -26.06 11.20 11.14
C TRP A 340 -25.44 12.01 9.98
N ARG A 341 -25.54 11.53 8.74
CA ARG A 341 -24.98 12.23 7.56
C ARG A 341 -25.60 13.61 7.32
N ASN A 342 -26.89 13.77 7.62
CA ASN A 342 -27.56 15.08 7.55
C ASN A 342 -27.09 16.01 8.67
N ALA A 343 -26.96 15.49 9.90
CA ALA A 343 -26.49 16.25 11.05
C ALA A 343 -25.05 16.75 10.85
N ALA A 344 -24.14 15.85 10.45
CA ALA A 344 -22.76 16.18 10.14
C ALA A 344 -22.66 17.30 9.09
N ARG A 345 -23.40 17.19 7.97
CA ARG A 345 -23.42 18.24 6.93
C ARG A 345 -23.98 19.59 7.40
N SER A 346 -24.86 19.59 8.41
CA SER A 346 -25.40 20.84 8.96
C SER A 346 -24.45 21.52 9.95
N GLN A 347 -23.56 20.76 10.58
CA GLN A 347 -22.61 21.24 11.59
C GLN A 347 -21.26 21.64 11.00
N LEU A 348 -20.78 20.91 9.99
CA LEU A 348 -19.43 21.06 9.49
C LEU A 348 -19.28 22.28 8.57
N PRO A 349 -18.20 23.05 8.72
CA PRO A 349 -17.93 24.17 7.83
C PRO A 349 -17.55 23.69 6.42
N ILE A 350 -17.80 24.53 5.42
CA ILE A 350 -17.53 24.23 4.02
C ILE A 350 -16.19 24.84 3.60
N TRP A 351 -15.36 24.02 2.97
CA TRP A 351 -14.18 24.48 2.23
C TRP A 351 -14.58 24.66 0.75
N GLU A 352 -14.55 25.88 0.23
CA GLU A 352 -15.14 26.20 -1.09
C GLU A 352 -14.22 25.94 -2.30
N THR A 353 -12.93 25.73 -2.08
CA THR A 353 -11.94 25.56 -3.16
C THR A 353 -11.49 24.10 -3.33
N SER A 354 -10.99 23.76 -4.52
CA SER A 354 -10.48 22.40 -4.81
C SER A 354 -8.97 22.28 -4.63
N PHE A 355 -8.45 21.05 -4.51
CA PHE A 355 -7.01 20.79 -4.51
C PHE A 355 -6.27 21.43 -5.70
N SER A 356 -6.84 21.30 -6.90
CA SER A 356 -6.26 21.89 -8.12
C SER A 356 -6.18 23.41 -8.05
N HIS A 357 -7.24 24.06 -7.53
CA HIS A 357 -7.24 25.50 -7.32
C HIS A 357 -6.16 25.89 -6.29
N MET A 358 -6.11 25.20 -5.15
CA MET A 358 -5.15 25.45 -4.07
C MET A 358 -3.71 25.33 -4.56
N ARG A 359 -3.40 24.26 -5.28
CA ARG A 359 -2.09 24.04 -5.87
C ARG A 359 -1.71 25.12 -6.89
N SER A 360 -2.66 25.63 -7.67
CA SER A 360 -2.38 26.71 -8.65
C SER A 360 -2.02 28.06 -8.01
N GLN A 361 -2.41 28.28 -6.75
CA GLN A 361 -2.04 29.49 -6.01
C GLN A 361 -0.61 29.44 -5.46
N ILE A 362 0.02 28.27 -5.43
CA ILE A 362 1.39 28.12 -4.91
C ILE A 362 2.38 28.23 -6.09
N PRO A 363 3.37 29.14 -6.01
CA PRO A 363 4.37 29.27 -7.07
C PRO A 363 5.11 27.95 -7.34
N PRO A 364 5.38 27.59 -8.61
CA PRO A 364 6.05 26.34 -8.95
C PRO A 364 7.44 26.16 -8.28
N GLY A 365 8.13 27.27 -8.01
CA GLY A 365 9.39 27.24 -7.26
C GLY A 365 9.20 26.80 -5.81
N GLU A 366 8.14 27.28 -5.13
CA GLU A 366 7.81 26.90 -3.75
C GLU A 366 7.31 25.45 -3.66
N LEU A 367 6.56 24.96 -4.66
CA LEU A 367 6.11 23.55 -4.71
C LEU A 367 7.25 22.53 -4.74
N ARG A 368 8.44 22.95 -5.21
CA ARG A 368 9.64 22.10 -5.27
C ARG A 368 10.54 22.24 -4.05
N GLN A 369 10.27 23.20 -3.17
CA GLN A 369 11.05 23.39 -1.95
C GLN A 369 10.60 22.40 -0.90
N LYS A 370 11.58 21.85 -0.17
CA LYS A 370 11.33 21.00 0.99
C LYS A 370 10.86 21.90 2.16
N PRO A 371 9.61 21.76 2.66
CA PRO A 371 9.15 22.56 3.77
C PRO A 371 9.97 22.28 5.04
N PRO A 372 10.17 23.26 5.93
CA PRO A 372 10.89 23.03 7.18
C PRO A 372 10.11 22.10 8.11
N GLY A 373 10.81 21.21 8.81
CA GLY A 373 10.19 20.20 9.68
C GLY A 373 9.56 19.04 8.92
N SER A 374 9.83 18.92 7.61
CA SER A 374 9.43 17.77 6.81
C SER A 374 10.40 16.60 6.93
N ASP A 375 11.21 16.49 7.98
CA ASP A 375 12.14 15.37 8.12
C ASP A 375 11.41 14.10 8.56
N TYR A 376 11.86 12.93 8.08
CA TYR A 376 11.24 11.67 8.45
C TYR A 376 11.47 11.39 9.94
N SER A 377 10.43 10.84 10.54
CA SER A 377 10.35 10.67 11.96
C SER A 377 9.78 9.30 12.27
N SER A 378 10.65 8.39 12.70
CA SER A 378 10.22 7.06 13.09
C SER A 378 9.20 7.14 14.22
N PRO A 379 8.10 6.39 14.12
CA PRO A 379 7.12 6.28 15.19
C PRO A 379 7.74 5.47 16.33
N GLU A 380 8.35 6.14 17.30
CA GLU A 380 8.78 5.50 18.56
C GLU A 380 7.56 5.17 19.40
N CYS A 381 7.42 3.90 19.78
CA CYS A 381 6.43 3.43 20.75
C CYS A 381 6.73 4.06 22.12
N THR A 382 6.00 5.11 22.48
CA THR A 382 6.03 5.59 23.87
C THR A 382 5.14 4.67 24.71
N SER A 383 5.75 3.58 25.18
CA SER A 383 5.16 2.58 26.09
C SER A 383 4.81 3.12 27.49
N SER A 384 4.67 4.43 27.67
CA SER A 384 4.46 5.08 28.95
C SER A 384 3.12 5.80 29.05
N GLU A 385 2.02 5.13 28.74
CA GLU A 385 0.69 5.54 29.23
C GLU A 385 -0.28 4.36 29.42
N MET A 386 0.26 3.17 29.75
CA MET A 386 -0.54 2.13 30.41
C MET A 386 -0.35 2.23 31.92
N MET A 387 -0.89 3.28 32.55
CA MET A 387 -1.27 3.32 33.99
C MET A 387 -2.02 4.63 34.31
N SER A 388 -3.14 4.90 33.63
CA SER A 388 -4.33 5.51 34.28
C SER A 388 -5.43 5.77 33.24
N SER A 389 -6.48 4.96 33.26
CA SER A 389 -7.90 5.37 33.34
C SER A 389 -8.78 4.15 33.13
#